data_AF-A0A6B2RTY8-F1
#
_entry.id   AF-A0A6B2RTY8-F1
#
_cell.length_a   1.000
_cell.length_b   1.000
_cell.length_c   1.000
_cell.angle_alpha   90.00
_cell.angle_beta   90.00
_cell.angle_gamma   90.00
#
_symmetry.space_group_name_H-M   'P 1'
#
loop_
_entity.id
_entity.type
_entity.pdbx_description
1 polymer ?
#
loop_
_entity_poly.entity_id
_entity_poly.type
_entity_poly.pdbx_seq_one_letter_code
_entity_poly.pdbx_strand_id
1 'polypeptide(L)'
;MMDSAYLKTLYGADCFDRVLPAWSENYENYFHLFWEEEANLLQVDSTAPPFVVVDSFHARPSHFVSPSGEYVVYDQQLGRIFSALTNLALNEAEPDQVLACLYRLTGHRLYLTGHLDSAYYISIAQNILRDRCAPVPAPSKATWTLALAQELFTIAHEVCHILLRNEREKAGPGWSSKDSLDVVREWAGRFSAGSADTPSFFDLSGFVDGLTPSSPLIEECVCDHIAFLSMVPFIKNSGLPWPVMDSAHLALKNLHVLQLLDERVRVHTTQSEVNVSDSYMESFVRQGHLHTHIEWLSQDQANPEFPRIDLASGDLFDASIANAEKFDRVLGNRSFLFGFDRLLDQVAESGLRDHPLPPDRELAATVRSRLAF
;
A
#
# COMPACT_ATOMS: atom_id res chain seq x y z
N MET A 1 -16.57 -23.36 -12.18
CA MET A 1 -15.56 -22.88 -13.14
C MET A 1 -15.55 -21.37 -13.04
N MET A 2 -14.45 -20.78 -12.56
CA MET A 2 -14.26 -19.32 -12.54
C MET A 2 -14.58 -18.74 -13.93
N ASP A 3 -15.19 -17.56 -13.99
CA ASP A 3 -15.27 -16.78 -15.23
C ASP A 3 -13.90 -16.18 -15.55
N SER A 4 -12.94 -17.07 -15.84
CA SER A 4 -11.58 -16.73 -16.24
C SER A 4 -11.58 -15.86 -17.49
N ALA A 5 -12.63 -15.96 -18.34
CA ALA A 5 -12.74 -15.14 -19.53
C ALA A 5 -12.96 -13.66 -19.18
N TYR A 6 -13.78 -13.36 -18.16
CA TYR A 6 -13.99 -12.00 -17.71
C TYR A 6 -12.71 -11.36 -17.14
N LEU A 7 -12.05 -12.03 -16.19
CA LEU A 7 -10.81 -11.50 -15.59
C LEU A 7 -9.65 -11.41 -16.60
N LYS A 8 -9.56 -12.35 -17.55
CA LYS A 8 -8.61 -12.26 -18.69
C LYS A 8 -8.92 -11.11 -19.63
N THR A 9 -10.19 -10.71 -19.76
CA THR A 9 -10.54 -9.52 -20.54
C THR A 9 -10.12 -8.24 -19.81
N LEU A 10 -10.29 -8.21 -18.49
CA LEU A 10 -9.99 -7.03 -17.67
C LEU A 10 -8.48 -6.80 -17.52
N TYR A 11 -7.71 -7.84 -17.21
CA TYR A 11 -6.28 -7.75 -16.93
C TYR A 11 -5.38 -8.11 -18.13
N GLY A 12 -5.93 -8.72 -19.17
CA GLY A 12 -5.15 -9.36 -20.23
C GLY A 12 -4.81 -10.81 -19.90
N ALA A 13 -4.89 -11.69 -20.90
CA ALA A 13 -4.70 -13.13 -20.70
C ALA A 13 -3.28 -13.49 -20.24
N ASP A 14 -2.29 -12.73 -20.68
CA ASP A 14 -0.88 -12.93 -20.37
C ASP A 14 -0.50 -12.58 -18.93
N CYS A 15 -1.32 -11.79 -18.22
CA CYS A 15 -1.10 -11.48 -16.80
C CYS A 15 -1.28 -12.69 -15.89
N PHE A 16 -2.03 -13.71 -16.32
CA PHE A 16 -2.22 -14.96 -15.58
C PHE A 16 -1.08 -15.94 -15.83
N ASP A 17 -0.56 -15.98 -17.05
CA ASP A 17 0.50 -16.92 -17.46
C ASP A 17 1.87 -16.58 -16.84
N ARG A 18 2.04 -15.34 -16.35
CA ARG A 18 3.26 -14.86 -15.70
C ARG A 18 3.36 -15.21 -14.22
N VAL A 19 2.25 -15.59 -13.59
CA VAL A 19 2.22 -15.98 -12.18
C VAL A 19 2.77 -17.38 -12.02
N LEU A 20 3.81 -17.53 -11.19
CA LEU A 20 4.34 -18.85 -10.87
C LEU A 20 3.30 -19.63 -10.04
N PRO A 21 2.93 -20.88 -10.42
CA PRO A 21 1.88 -21.63 -9.73
C PRO A 21 2.12 -21.79 -8.23
N ALA A 22 3.35 -22.07 -7.82
CA ALA A 22 3.72 -22.22 -6.41
C ALA A 22 3.56 -20.92 -5.60
N TRP A 23 3.63 -19.76 -6.24
CA TRP A 23 3.40 -18.47 -5.56
C TRP A 23 1.91 -18.25 -5.39
N SER A 24 1.11 -18.54 -6.42
CA SER A 24 -0.35 -18.45 -6.36
C SER A 24 -0.93 -19.27 -5.20
N GLU A 25 -0.48 -20.52 -5.05
CA GLU A 25 -0.92 -21.41 -3.97
C GLU A 25 -0.60 -20.84 -2.59
N ASN A 26 0.59 -20.25 -2.40
CA ASN A 26 0.96 -19.62 -1.13
C ASN A 26 0.05 -18.42 -0.80
N TYR A 27 -0.19 -17.52 -1.75
CA TYR A 27 -1.07 -16.37 -1.50
C TYR A 27 -2.53 -16.78 -1.26
N GLU A 28 -3.02 -17.79 -1.97
CA GLU A 28 -4.36 -18.34 -1.73
C GLU A 28 -4.48 -18.92 -0.32
N ASN A 29 -3.46 -19.67 0.14
CA ASN A 29 -3.40 -20.14 1.51
C ASN A 29 -3.38 -18.99 2.53
N TYR A 30 -2.59 -17.95 2.29
CA TYR A 30 -2.56 -16.78 3.17
C TYR A 30 -3.90 -16.03 3.20
N PHE A 31 -4.53 -15.85 2.05
CA PHE A 31 -5.85 -15.23 1.95
C PHE A 31 -6.89 -16.00 2.76
N HIS A 32 -6.94 -17.35 2.63
CA HIS A 32 -7.88 -18.15 3.41
C HIS A 32 -7.60 -18.11 4.91
N LEU A 33 -6.33 -18.10 5.32
CA LEU A 33 -5.96 -17.94 6.72
C LEU A 33 -6.42 -16.58 7.27
N PHE A 34 -6.18 -15.48 6.55
CA PHE A 34 -6.67 -14.17 6.96
C PHE A 34 -8.20 -14.09 6.96
N TRP A 35 -8.85 -14.69 5.97
CA TRP A 35 -10.31 -14.78 5.94
C TRP A 35 -10.86 -15.49 7.16
N GLU A 36 -10.34 -16.66 7.50
CA GLU A 36 -10.77 -17.42 8.67
C GLU A 36 -10.50 -16.65 9.96
N GLU A 37 -9.29 -16.12 10.13
CA GLU A 37 -8.90 -15.36 11.31
C GLU A 37 -9.80 -14.13 11.48
N GLU A 38 -9.95 -13.31 10.44
CA GLU A 38 -10.74 -12.08 10.51
C GLU A 38 -12.24 -12.38 10.62
N ALA A 39 -12.78 -13.35 9.90
CA ALA A 39 -14.17 -13.78 10.07
C ALA A 39 -14.44 -14.24 11.51
N ASN A 40 -13.50 -14.96 12.13
CA ASN A 40 -13.58 -15.36 13.53
C ASN A 40 -13.50 -14.16 14.48
N LEU A 41 -12.54 -13.26 14.26
CA LEU A 41 -12.36 -12.03 15.04
C LEU A 41 -13.62 -11.15 15.00
N LEU A 42 -14.23 -11.05 13.82
CA LEU A 42 -15.41 -10.24 13.58
C LEU A 42 -16.72 -10.98 13.93
N GLN A 43 -16.65 -12.30 14.17
CA GLN A 43 -17.79 -13.20 14.37
C GLN A 43 -18.78 -13.15 13.20
N VAL A 44 -18.25 -13.07 11.99
CA VAL A 44 -19.02 -13.00 10.75
C VAL A 44 -19.03 -14.37 10.11
N ASP A 45 -20.22 -14.97 9.98
CA ASP A 45 -20.39 -16.14 9.13
C ASP A 45 -20.43 -15.68 7.67
N SER A 46 -19.36 -15.99 6.93
CA SER A 46 -19.23 -15.68 5.51
C SER A 46 -18.29 -16.65 4.80
N THR A 47 -18.64 -16.99 3.56
CA THR A 47 -17.83 -17.81 2.68
C THR A 47 -16.81 -16.94 1.96
N ALA A 48 -15.54 -17.33 1.99
CA ALA A 48 -14.48 -16.63 1.28
C ALA A 48 -14.80 -16.54 -0.22
N PRO A 49 -14.76 -15.34 -0.84
CA PRO A 49 -14.82 -15.22 -2.28
C PRO A 49 -13.60 -15.88 -2.91
N PRO A 50 -13.67 -16.30 -4.18
CA PRO A 50 -12.50 -16.82 -4.87
C PRO A 50 -11.38 -15.77 -4.95
N PHE A 51 -10.16 -16.21 -4.62
CA PHE A 51 -8.95 -15.40 -4.66
C PHE A 51 -8.16 -15.68 -5.93
N VAL A 52 -7.66 -14.63 -6.57
CA VAL A 52 -6.98 -14.69 -7.86
C VAL A 52 -5.69 -13.89 -7.79
N VAL A 53 -4.59 -14.53 -8.16
CA VAL A 53 -3.30 -13.85 -8.28
C VAL A 53 -3.04 -13.51 -9.74
N VAL A 54 -2.66 -12.26 -9.99
CA VAL A 54 -2.28 -11.76 -11.33
C VAL A 54 -0.90 -11.11 -11.27
N ASP A 55 -0.21 -11.01 -12.40
CA ASP A 55 0.98 -10.18 -12.58
C ASP A 55 0.67 -9.12 -13.63
N SER A 56 0.12 -8.00 -13.18
CA SER A 56 -0.35 -6.92 -14.06
C SER A 56 0.44 -5.64 -13.82
N PHE A 57 0.35 -4.69 -14.75
CA PHE A 57 1.00 -3.41 -14.57
C PHE A 57 0.23 -2.46 -13.61
N HIS A 58 -1.01 -2.79 -13.24
CA HIS A 58 -1.83 -1.98 -12.33
C HIS A 58 -1.26 -1.94 -10.90
N ALA A 59 -0.68 -3.06 -10.45
CA ALA A 59 0.00 -3.21 -9.16
C ALA A 59 -0.86 -2.79 -7.96
N ARG A 60 -2.08 -3.32 -7.88
CA ARG A 60 -3.00 -3.08 -6.76
C ARG A 60 -3.72 -4.37 -6.39
N PRO A 61 -4.01 -4.60 -5.10
CA PRO A 61 -5.07 -5.54 -4.77
C PRO A 61 -6.41 -4.88 -5.14
N SER A 62 -7.40 -5.69 -5.49
CA SER A 62 -8.70 -5.15 -5.83
C SER A 62 -9.78 -6.18 -5.54
N HIS A 63 -10.84 -5.67 -4.95
CA HIS A 63 -12.09 -6.38 -4.83
C HIS A 63 -12.96 -6.11 -6.07
N PHE A 64 -13.49 -7.17 -6.69
CA PHE A 64 -14.26 -7.07 -7.93
C PHE A 64 -15.60 -7.81 -7.82
N VAL A 65 -16.70 -7.11 -8.12
CA VAL A 65 -18.04 -7.70 -8.23
C VAL A 65 -18.42 -7.85 -9.69
N SER A 66 -18.71 -9.08 -10.09
CA SER A 66 -19.13 -9.44 -11.45
C SER A 66 -20.54 -10.03 -11.44
N PRO A 67 -21.19 -10.17 -12.61
CA PRO A 67 -22.42 -10.97 -12.72
C PRO A 67 -22.25 -12.44 -12.28
N SER A 68 -21.04 -13.01 -12.36
CA SER A 68 -20.75 -14.40 -11.99
C SER A 68 -20.36 -14.57 -10.51
N GLY A 69 -20.24 -13.48 -9.77
CA GLY A 69 -19.85 -13.49 -8.37
C GLY A 69 -18.81 -12.44 -8.01
N GLU A 70 -18.45 -12.44 -6.74
CA GLU A 70 -17.45 -11.57 -6.13
C GLU A 70 -16.08 -12.24 -6.14
N TYR A 71 -15.01 -11.46 -6.36
CA TYR A 71 -13.63 -11.94 -6.48
C TYR A 71 -12.67 -11.01 -5.76
N VAL A 72 -11.61 -11.60 -5.22
CA VAL A 72 -10.46 -10.84 -4.72
C VAL A 72 -9.29 -11.08 -5.65
N VAL A 73 -8.71 -9.99 -6.16
CA VAL A 73 -7.57 -10.04 -7.06
C VAL A 73 -6.37 -9.44 -6.35
N TYR A 74 -5.28 -10.20 -6.27
CA TYR A 74 -4.00 -9.73 -5.78
C TYR A 74 -3.00 -9.63 -6.93
N ASP A 75 -2.39 -8.45 -7.09
CA ASP A 75 -1.40 -8.21 -8.14
C ASP A 75 0.04 -8.33 -7.61
N GLN A 76 0.78 -9.33 -8.07
CA GLN A 76 2.17 -9.59 -7.67
C GLN A 76 3.12 -8.45 -8.02
N GLN A 77 2.76 -7.58 -8.98
CA GLN A 77 3.56 -6.41 -9.26
C GLN A 77 3.60 -5.45 -8.08
N LEU A 78 2.58 -5.46 -7.19
CA LEU A 78 2.61 -4.72 -5.94
C LEU A 78 3.74 -5.20 -5.03
N GLY A 79 3.88 -6.51 -4.82
CA GLY A 79 4.98 -7.09 -4.03
C GLY A 79 6.37 -6.73 -4.58
N ARG A 80 6.53 -6.69 -5.90
CA ARG A 80 7.77 -6.22 -6.55
C ARG A 80 8.04 -4.74 -6.28
N ILE A 81 7.00 -3.92 -6.24
CA ILE A 81 7.11 -2.49 -5.90
C ILE A 81 7.47 -2.32 -4.44
N PHE A 82 6.81 -3.03 -3.52
CA PHE A 82 7.15 -3.03 -2.09
C PHE A 82 8.59 -3.45 -1.88
N SER A 83 9.03 -4.55 -2.47
CA SER A 83 10.42 -5.00 -2.42
C SER A 83 11.40 -3.93 -2.92
N ALA A 84 11.10 -3.27 -4.05
CA ALA A 84 11.96 -2.21 -4.58
C ALA A 84 12.03 -0.98 -3.66
N LEU A 85 10.90 -0.49 -3.15
CA LEU A 85 10.84 0.68 -2.28
C LEU A 85 11.46 0.39 -0.91
N THR A 86 11.17 -0.77 -0.32
CA THR A 86 11.82 -1.22 0.91
C THR A 86 13.32 -1.41 0.73
N ASN A 87 13.77 -1.90 -0.43
CA ASN A 87 15.20 -2.02 -0.70
C ASN A 87 15.89 -0.65 -0.77
N LEU A 88 15.25 0.36 -1.37
CA LEU A 88 15.78 1.72 -1.39
C LEU A 88 15.91 2.29 0.02
N ALA A 89 14.89 2.11 0.86
CA ALA A 89 14.90 2.61 2.22
C ALA A 89 15.98 1.94 3.09
N LEU A 90 16.06 0.60 3.06
CA LEU A 90 17.00 -0.16 3.90
C LEU A 90 18.47 0.03 3.50
N ASN A 91 18.74 0.34 2.23
CA ASN A 91 20.09 0.61 1.74
C ASN A 91 20.43 2.11 1.72
N GLU A 92 19.60 2.98 2.32
CA GLU A 92 19.80 4.43 2.35
C GLU A 92 20.09 5.01 0.97
N ALA A 93 19.26 4.64 0.00
CA ALA A 93 19.45 5.01 -1.38
C ALA A 93 19.55 6.54 -1.57
N GLU A 94 20.48 6.94 -2.43
CA GLU A 94 20.69 8.33 -2.80
C GLU A 94 19.44 8.91 -3.50
N PRO A 95 19.15 10.21 -3.38
CA PRO A 95 17.96 10.83 -3.95
C PRO A 95 17.73 10.51 -5.44
N ASP A 96 18.79 10.47 -6.25
CA ASP A 96 18.69 10.15 -7.67
C ASP A 96 18.29 8.68 -7.94
N GLN A 97 18.68 7.73 -7.08
CA GLN A 97 18.26 6.33 -7.16
C GLN A 97 16.76 6.19 -6.89
N VAL A 98 16.26 6.97 -5.93
CA VAL A 98 14.85 7.05 -5.58
C VAL A 98 14.06 7.67 -6.72
N LEU A 99 14.52 8.79 -7.27
CA LEU A 99 13.92 9.45 -8.44
C LEU A 99 13.85 8.50 -9.63
N ALA A 100 14.93 7.76 -9.92
CA ALA A 100 14.91 6.77 -11.00
C ALA A 100 13.85 5.69 -10.77
N CYS A 101 13.67 5.22 -9.54
CA CYS A 101 12.61 4.26 -9.22
C CYS A 101 11.22 4.87 -9.39
N LEU A 102 10.97 6.07 -8.87
CA LEU A 102 9.67 6.72 -8.97
C LEU A 102 9.32 7.08 -10.42
N TYR A 103 10.28 7.57 -11.21
CA TYR A 103 10.08 7.74 -12.66
C TYR A 103 9.73 6.44 -13.37
N ARG A 104 10.36 5.31 -13.03
CA ARG A 104 9.96 4.01 -13.58
C ARG A 104 8.49 3.71 -13.28
N LEU A 105 8.06 3.90 -12.03
CA LEU A 105 6.69 3.64 -11.60
C LEU A 105 5.67 4.59 -12.24
N THR A 106 6.02 5.86 -12.41
CA THR A 106 5.20 6.86 -13.12
C THR A 106 5.10 6.56 -14.60
N GLY A 107 6.22 6.22 -15.25
CA GLY A 107 6.25 5.89 -16.67
C GLY A 107 5.34 4.71 -16.97
N HIS A 108 5.32 3.69 -16.11
CA HIS A 108 4.39 2.57 -16.22
C HIS A 108 2.93 3.03 -16.13
N ARG A 109 2.58 3.88 -15.16
CA ARG A 109 1.21 4.39 -14.98
C ARG A 109 0.75 5.23 -16.17
N LEU A 110 1.60 6.11 -16.68
CA LEU A 110 1.33 6.91 -17.89
C LEU A 110 1.14 6.01 -19.11
N TYR A 111 1.93 4.94 -19.23
CA TYR A 111 1.78 3.97 -20.31
C TYR A 111 0.41 3.28 -20.25
N LEU A 112 -0.04 2.84 -19.08
CA LEU A 112 -1.33 2.17 -18.90
C LEU A 112 -2.53 3.07 -19.17
N THR A 113 -2.40 4.37 -18.89
CA THR A 113 -3.46 5.36 -19.17
C THR A 113 -3.42 5.85 -20.62
N GLY A 114 -2.54 5.32 -21.47
CA GLY A 114 -2.45 5.66 -22.90
C GLY A 114 -1.63 6.90 -23.21
N HIS A 115 -0.93 7.49 -22.22
CA HIS A 115 -0.10 8.68 -22.38
C HIS A 115 1.33 8.31 -22.78
N LEU A 116 1.46 7.68 -23.95
CA LEU A 116 2.71 7.06 -24.44
C LEU A 116 3.89 8.03 -24.52
N ASP A 117 3.68 9.26 -25.00
CA ASP A 117 4.75 10.25 -25.10
C ASP A 117 5.28 10.65 -23.72
N SER A 118 4.38 10.90 -22.77
CA SER A 118 4.78 11.23 -21.39
C SER A 118 5.50 10.05 -20.73
N ALA A 119 5.00 8.83 -20.92
CA ALA A 119 5.68 7.61 -20.46
C ALA A 119 7.09 7.48 -21.05
N TYR A 120 7.25 7.78 -22.34
CA TYR A 120 8.53 7.76 -23.03
C TYR A 120 9.52 8.78 -22.45
N TYR A 121 9.12 10.05 -22.29
CA TYR A 121 9.98 11.08 -21.69
C TYR A 121 10.42 10.74 -20.26
N ILE A 122 9.48 10.24 -19.45
CA ILE A 122 9.78 9.79 -18.09
C ILE A 122 10.75 8.60 -18.09
N SER A 123 10.65 7.68 -19.05
CA SER A 123 11.60 6.58 -19.19
C SER A 123 13.02 7.05 -19.56
N ILE A 124 13.15 8.11 -20.36
CA ILE A 124 14.45 8.73 -20.66
C ILE A 124 15.05 9.36 -19.39
N ALA A 125 14.25 10.13 -18.64
CA ALA A 125 14.70 10.73 -17.38
C ALA A 125 15.16 9.65 -16.39
N GLN A 126 14.38 8.57 -16.26
CA GLN A 126 14.72 7.40 -15.45
C GLN A 126 16.06 6.76 -15.86
N ASN A 127 16.30 6.58 -17.17
CA ASN A 127 17.55 6.02 -17.66
C ASN A 127 18.75 6.95 -17.40
N ILE A 128 18.58 8.27 -17.60
CA ILE A 128 19.63 9.26 -17.32
C ILE A 128 20.04 9.22 -15.85
N LEU A 129 19.09 9.17 -14.93
CA LEU A 129 19.38 9.09 -13.50
C LEU A 129 20.01 7.75 -13.12
N ARG A 130 19.46 6.63 -13.60
CA ARG A 130 20.03 5.31 -13.35
C ARG A 130 21.49 5.21 -13.78
N ASP A 131 21.85 5.81 -14.93
CA ASP A 131 23.22 5.78 -15.45
C ASP A 131 24.19 6.69 -14.67
N ARG A 132 23.68 7.63 -13.87
CA ARG A 132 24.47 8.51 -13.00
C ARG A 132 24.69 7.95 -11.60
N CYS A 133 23.81 7.07 -11.14
CA CYS A 133 23.87 6.49 -9.81
C CYS A 133 24.70 5.20 -9.78
N ALA A 134 25.31 4.93 -8.64
CA ALA A 134 25.70 3.56 -8.32
C ALA A 134 24.45 2.65 -8.31
N PRO A 135 24.57 1.35 -8.64
CA PRO A 135 23.46 0.43 -8.48
C PRO A 135 23.12 0.26 -6.99
N VAL A 136 21.82 0.24 -6.68
CA VAL A 136 21.35 -0.17 -5.34
C VAL A 136 21.69 -1.65 -5.15
N PRO A 137 22.20 -2.08 -3.98
CA PRO A 137 22.45 -3.48 -3.70
C PRO A 137 21.22 -4.35 -3.99
N ALA A 138 21.46 -5.60 -4.40
CA ALA A 138 20.38 -6.55 -4.62
C ALA A 138 19.56 -6.77 -3.32
N PRO A 139 18.23 -6.97 -3.42
CA PRO A 139 17.39 -7.21 -2.26
C PRO A 139 17.91 -8.34 -1.37
N SER A 140 18.10 -8.04 -0.09
CA SER A 140 18.52 -9.01 0.91
C SER A 140 17.38 -9.93 1.32
N LYS A 141 17.66 -11.01 2.07
CA LYS A 141 16.61 -11.84 2.68
C LYS A 141 15.68 -10.99 3.57
N ALA A 142 16.21 -10.04 4.33
CA ALA A 142 15.42 -9.15 5.16
C ALA A 142 14.47 -8.27 4.33
N THR A 143 14.95 -7.76 3.20
CA THR A 143 14.14 -6.98 2.24
C THR A 143 12.96 -7.81 1.73
N TRP A 144 13.20 -9.06 1.32
CA TRP A 144 12.14 -9.94 0.85
C TRP A 144 11.14 -10.31 1.95
N THR A 145 11.61 -10.58 3.17
CA THR A 145 10.74 -10.85 4.30
C THR A 145 9.83 -9.66 4.61
N LEU A 146 10.38 -8.45 4.63
CA LEU A 146 9.60 -7.22 4.86
C LEU A 146 8.62 -6.93 3.73
N ALA A 147 9.02 -7.17 2.48
CA ALA A 147 8.12 -7.04 1.34
C ALA A 147 6.94 -8.01 1.44
N LEU A 148 7.20 -9.29 1.70
CA LEU A 148 6.15 -10.28 1.90
C LEU A 148 5.21 -9.88 3.04
N ALA A 149 5.74 -9.43 4.18
CA ALA A 149 4.90 -8.99 5.30
C ALA A 149 3.99 -7.80 4.92
N GLN A 150 4.48 -6.84 4.12
CA GLN A 150 3.65 -5.76 3.58
C GLN A 150 2.55 -6.25 2.64
N GLU A 151 2.85 -7.25 1.81
CA GLU A 151 1.87 -7.87 0.91
C GLU A 151 0.77 -8.55 1.71
N LEU A 152 1.14 -9.31 2.75
CA LEU A 152 0.21 -9.97 3.65
C LEU A 152 -0.67 -8.98 4.42
N PHE A 153 -0.08 -7.88 4.91
CA PHE A 153 -0.84 -6.77 5.51
C PHE A 153 -1.90 -6.23 4.56
N THR A 154 -1.53 -6.04 3.29
CA THR A 154 -2.46 -5.49 2.31
C THR A 154 -3.56 -6.50 1.96
N ILE A 155 -3.27 -7.80 1.90
CA ILE A 155 -4.28 -8.84 1.69
C ILE A 155 -5.26 -8.86 2.87
N ALA A 156 -4.76 -8.86 4.11
CA ALA A 156 -5.57 -8.80 5.32
C ALA A 156 -6.48 -7.55 5.34
N HIS A 157 -5.91 -6.39 5.00
CA HIS A 157 -6.66 -5.12 4.89
C HIS A 157 -7.84 -5.21 3.91
N GLU A 158 -7.65 -5.84 2.75
CA GLU A 158 -8.72 -6.00 1.76
C GLU A 158 -9.79 -7.01 2.20
N VAL A 159 -9.39 -8.06 2.93
CA VAL A 159 -10.35 -8.99 3.56
C VAL A 159 -11.24 -8.23 4.56
N CYS A 160 -10.68 -7.34 5.35
CA CYS A 160 -11.44 -6.50 6.28
C CYS A 160 -12.52 -5.69 5.57
N HIS A 161 -12.20 -5.05 4.44
CA HIS A 161 -13.18 -4.29 3.65
C HIS A 161 -14.34 -5.17 3.18
N ILE A 162 -14.07 -6.41 2.75
CA ILE A 162 -15.09 -7.33 2.26
C ILE A 162 -16.01 -7.76 3.39
N LEU A 163 -15.44 -8.11 4.55
CA LEU A 163 -16.21 -8.51 5.73
C LEU A 163 -17.07 -7.35 6.24
N LEU A 164 -16.53 -6.13 6.31
CA LEU A 164 -17.27 -4.91 6.66
C LEU A 164 -18.43 -4.64 5.70
N ARG A 165 -18.19 -4.79 4.40
CA ARG A 165 -19.22 -4.62 3.38
C ARG A 165 -20.34 -5.64 3.52
N ASN A 166 -20.00 -6.92 3.78
CA ASN A 166 -21.00 -7.97 4.00
C ASN A 166 -21.92 -7.65 5.18
N GLU A 167 -21.38 -7.12 6.27
CA GLU A 167 -22.19 -6.70 7.43
C GLU A 167 -23.08 -5.50 7.09
N ARG A 168 -22.55 -4.53 6.35
CA ARG A 168 -23.34 -3.39 5.85
C ARG A 168 -24.49 -3.84 4.95
N GLU A 169 -24.26 -4.81 4.06
CA GLU A 169 -25.29 -5.36 3.19
C GLU A 169 -26.37 -6.12 3.97
N LYS A 170 -25.99 -6.89 5.01
CA LYS A 170 -26.94 -7.58 5.90
C LYS A 170 -27.84 -6.61 6.67
N ALA A 171 -27.30 -5.49 7.14
CA ALA A 171 -28.08 -4.48 7.84
C ALA A 171 -28.98 -3.65 6.93
N GLY A 172 -28.69 -3.63 5.63
CA GLY A 172 -29.52 -3.01 4.60
C GLY A 172 -29.42 -1.48 4.53
N PRO A 173 -30.37 -0.80 3.86
CA PRO A 173 -30.27 0.63 3.51
C PRO A 173 -30.33 1.59 4.72
N GLY A 174 -30.54 1.07 5.93
CA GLY A 174 -30.50 1.84 7.18
C GLY A 174 -29.09 1.99 7.77
N TRP A 175 -28.08 1.30 7.21
CA TRP A 175 -26.71 1.38 7.71
C TRP A 175 -26.14 2.79 7.54
N SER A 176 -25.98 3.44 8.67
CA SER A 176 -25.33 4.72 8.80
C SER A 176 -23.85 4.52 9.07
N SER A 177 -23.11 5.57 8.80
CA SER A 177 -21.76 5.78 9.30
C SER A 177 -21.55 5.55 10.79
N LYS A 178 -22.57 5.84 11.61
CA LYS A 178 -22.52 5.56 13.04
C LYS A 178 -22.54 4.06 13.29
N ASP A 179 -23.24 3.28 12.47
CA ASP A 179 -23.26 1.83 12.56
C ASP A 179 -21.89 1.25 12.17
N SER A 180 -21.22 1.79 11.13
CA SER A 180 -19.82 1.45 10.87
C SER A 180 -18.95 1.72 12.10
N LEU A 181 -19.06 2.90 12.72
CA LEU A 181 -18.31 3.25 13.92
C LEU A 181 -18.66 2.39 15.14
N ASP A 182 -19.92 2.01 15.30
CA ASP A 182 -20.39 1.20 16.42
C ASP A 182 -19.96 -0.26 16.25
N VAL A 183 -19.97 -0.79 15.03
CA VAL A 183 -19.36 -2.09 14.69
C VAL A 183 -17.86 -2.06 14.90
N VAL A 184 -17.19 -1.00 14.47
CA VAL A 184 -15.77 -0.76 14.73
C VAL A 184 -15.46 -0.73 16.21
N ARG A 185 -16.25 0.02 17.00
CA ARG A 185 -16.11 0.13 18.45
C ARG A 185 -16.41 -1.19 19.15
N GLU A 186 -17.41 -1.93 18.67
CA GLU A 186 -17.74 -3.25 19.16
C GLU A 186 -16.59 -4.22 18.90
N TRP A 187 -16.04 -4.23 17.69
CA TRP A 187 -14.91 -5.07 17.31
C TRP A 187 -13.66 -4.72 18.12
N ALA A 188 -13.30 -3.44 18.16
CA ALA A 188 -12.29 -2.86 19.05
C ALA A 188 -12.48 -3.29 20.52
N GLY A 189 -13.72 -3.23 21.03
CA GLY A 189 -14.08 -3.66 22.38
C GLY A 189 -13.92 -5.17 22.62
N ARG A 190 -14.17 -6.01 21.62
CA ARG A 190 -13.97 -7.47 21.70
C ARG A 190 -12.48 -7.82 21.86
N PHE A 191 -11.58 -7.05 21.24
CA PHE A 191 -10.14 -7.21 21.45
C PHE A 191 -9.68 -6.79 22.85
N SER A 192 -10.37 -5.84 23.49
CA SER A 192 -10.07 -5.43 24.87
C SER A 192 -10.65 -6.37 25.92
N ALA A 193 -11.77 -7.04 25.63
CA ALA A 193 -12.47 -7.91 26.59
C ALA A 193 -11.74 -9.24 26.89
N GLY A 194 -10.69 -9.59 26.15
CA GLY A 194 -9.86 -10.78 26.38
C GLY A 194 -8.87 -10.65 27.56
N SER A 195 -8.66 -9.46 28.11
CA SER A 195 -7.82 -9.23 29.29
C SER A 195 -8.58 -8.37 30.31
N ALA A 196 -8.65 -8.81 31.57
CA ALA A 196 -9.41 -8.13 32.62
C ALA A 196 -8.80 -6.77 33.04
N ASP A 197 -7.63 -6.43 32.52
CA ASP A 197 -6.88 -5.19 32.82
C ASP A 197 -6.68 -4.29 31.59
N THR A 198 -7.32 -4.59 30.44
CA THR A 198 -7.20 -3.75 29.25
C THR A 198 -7.92 -2.42 29.52
N PRO A 199 -7.22 -1.28 29.64
CA PRO A 199 -7.86 0.01 29.87
C PRO A 199 -8.82 0.31 28.73
N SER A 200 -9.91 1.04 29.03
CA SER A 200 -10.92 1.47 28.07
C SER A 200 -10.31 1.80 26.71
N PHE A 201 -10.58 0.94 25.73
CA PHE A 201 -10.11 1.06 24.37
C PHE A 201 -10.39 2.48 23.87
N PHE A 202 -9.36 3.13 23.32
CA PHE A 202 -9.39 4.37 22.56
C PHE A 202 -10.63 5.26 22.73
N ASP A 203 -10.39 6.49 23.24
CA ASP A 203 -11.29 7.59 22.93
C ASP A 203 -11.14 7.98 21.45
N LEU A 204 -11.66 7.12 20.57
CA LEU A 204 -11.92 7.45 19.18
C LEU A 204 -12.89 8.63 19.11
N SER A 205 -13.63 9.02 20.17
CA SER A 205 -14.52 10.17 20.09
C SER A 205 -13.73 11.42 19.73
N GLY A 206 -12.55 11.71 20.30
CA GLY A 206 -11.76 12.87 19.88
C GLY A 206 -11.39 12.91 18.38
N PHE A 207 -11.18 11.74 17.75
CA PHE A 207 -10.84 11.59 16.32
C PHE A 207 -12.08 11.51 15.42
N VAL A 208 -13.08 10.76 15.85
CA VAL A 208 -14.36 10.50 15.19
C VAL A 208 -15.30 11.70 15.28
N ASP A 209 -15.25 12.48 16.37
CA ASP A 209 -16.02 13.70 16.55
C ASP A 209 -15.53 14.82 15.60
N GLY A 210 -14.29 14.71 15.09
CA GLY A 210 -13.71 15.58 14.08
C GLY A 210 -13.88 15.08 12.64
N LEU A 211 -14.19 13.81 12.43
CA LEU A 211 -14.43 13.23 11.11
C LEU A 211 -15.93 13.17 10.84
N THR A 212 -16.32 13.44 9.59
CA THR A 212 -17.70 13.11 9.21
C THR A 212 -17.85 11.60 9.33
N PRO A 213 -18.90 11.09 10.01
CA PRO A 213 -19.08 9.65 10.18
C PRO A 213 -19.03 8.89 8.84
N SER A 214 -19.37 9.54 7.71
CA SER A 214 -19.34 8.99 6.35
C SER A 214 -17.97 9.03 5.67
N SER A 215 -16.91 9.37 6.40
CA SER A 215 -15.57 9.45 5.83
C SER A 215 -15.05 8.05 5.50
N PRO A 216 -14.68 7.76 4.24
CA PRO A 216 -13.96 6.54 3.87
C PRO A 216 -12.73 6.29 4.75
N LEU A 217 -12.09 7.37 5.23
CA LEU A 217 -10.92 7.31 6.12
C LEU A 217 -11.16 6.52 7.41
N ILE A 218 -12.38 6.54 7.96
CA ILE A 218 -12.69 5.77 9.16
C ILE A 218 -12.61 4.28 8.85
N GLU A 219 -13.20 3.87 7.72
CA GLU A 219 -13.17 2.47 7.26
C GLU A 219 -11.72 2.02 7.02
N GLU A 220 -10.90 2.84 6.35
CA GLU A 220 -9.49 2.54 6.10
C GLU A 220 -8.68 2.35 7.39
N CYS A 221 -8.81 3.25 8.37
CA CYS A 221 -8.11 3.12 9.65
C CYS A 221 -8.51 1.84 10.41
N VAL A 222 -9.76 1.42 10.25
CA VAL A 222 -10.30 0.21 10.87
C VAL A 222 -9.76 -1.03 10.20
N CYS A 223 -9.79 -1.08 8.87
CA CYS A 223 -9.22 -2.17 8.09
C CYS A 223 -7.72 -2.31 8.40
N ASP A 224 -6.98 -1.19 8.47
CA ASP A 224 -5.56 -1.19 8.87
C ASP A 224 -5.35 -1.81 10.25
N HIS A 225 -6.22 -1.48 11.20
CA HIS A 225 -6.15 -1.96 12.56
C HIS A 225 -6.42 -3.47 12.66
N ILE A 226 -7.50 -3.94 12.05
CA ILE A 226 -7.89 -5.36 12.09
C ILE A 226 -6.86 -6.20 11.33
N ALA A 227 -6.41 -5.73 10.15
CA ALA A 227 -5.36 -6.39 9.38
C ALA A 227 -4.06 -6.51 10.18
N PHE A 228 -3.68 -5.45 10.90
CA PHE A 228 -2.52 -5.49 11.77
C PHE A 228 -2.67 -6.56 12.87
N LEU A 229 -3.84 -6.66 13.49
CA LEU A 229 -4.12 -7.65 14.53
C LEU A 229 -4.16 -9.09 13.98
N SER A 230 -4.75 -9.32 12.80
CA SER A 230 -4.80 -10.64 12.17
C SER A 230 -3.42 -11.15 11.75
N MET A 231 -2.48 -10.24 11.46
CA MET A 231 -1.08 -10.59 11.19
C MET A 231 -0.29 -11.06 12.41
N VAL A 232 -0.65 -10.64 13.63
CA VAL A 232 0.11 -10.95 14.85
C VAL A 232 0.19 -12.47 15.10
N PRO A 233 -0.93 -13.23 15.16
CA PRO A 233 -0.90 -14.68 15.29
C PRO A 233 -0.18 -15.38 14.13
N PHE A 234 -0.38 -14.89 12.90
CA PHE A 234 0.22 -15.46 11.70
C PHE A 234 1.76 -15.39 11.74
N ILE A 235 2.32 -14.23 12.09
CA ILE A 235 3.77 -14.04 12.13
C ILE A 235 4.39 -14.86 13.27
N LYS A 236 3.70 -14.94 14.41
CA LYS A 236 4.11 -15.79 15.55
C LYS A 236 4.22 -17.26 15.15
N ASN A 237 3.27 -17.77 14.37
CA ASN A 237 3.20 -19.19 13.99
C ASN A 237 4.07 -19.53 12.77
N SER A 238 4.34 -18.58 11.87
CA SER A 238 5.13 -18.80 10.66
C SER A 238 6.65 -18.79 10.90
N GLY A 239 7.11 -18.38 12.09
CA GLY A 239 8.53 -18.26 12.40
C GLY A 239 9.25 -17.19 11.56
N LEU A 240 8.48 -16.31 10.91
CA LEU A 240 9.02 -15.10 10.30
C LEU A 240 9.57 -14.21 11.44
N PRO A 241 10.75 -13.58 11.27
CA PRO A 241 11.25 -12.64 12.26
C PRO A 241 10.20 -11.56 12.53
N TRP A 242 10.25 -10.95 13.72
CA TRP A 242 9.24 -10.00 14.20
C TRP A 242 9.57 -8.53 13.83
N PRO A 243 9.32 -8.08 12.59
CA PRO A 243 9.06 -6.66 12.33
C PRO A 243 7.67 -6.48 11.68
N VAL A 244 6.63 -7.06 12.28
CA VAL A 244 5.22 -6.88 11.84
C VAL A 244 4.87 -5.40 11.81
N MET A 245 5.30 -4.69 12.86
CA MET A 245 5.11 -3.26 13.06
C MET A 245 5.71 -2.45 11.91
N ASP A 246 6.98 -2.71 11.57
CA ASP A 246 7.66 -2.06 10.46
C ASP A 246 6.97 -2.38 9.14
N SER A 247 6.53 -3.62 8.96
CA SER A 247 5.91 -4.04 7.71
C SER A 247 4.56 -3.35 7.47
N ALA A 248 3.69 -3.23 8.47
CA ALA A 248 2.41 -2.54 8.29
C ALA A 248 2.61 -1.02 8.04
N HIS A 249 3.53 -0.39 8.78
CA HIS A 249 3.87 1.01 8.57
C HIS A 249 4.51 1.26 7.20
N LEU A 250 5.45 0.41 6.77
CA LEU A 250 6.07 0.48 5.45
C LEU A 250 5.06 0.20 4.33
N ALA A 251 4.09 -0.69 4.54
CA ALA A 251 3.03 -0.96 3.59
C ALA A 251 2.21 0.31 3.35
N LEU A 252 1.73 0.95 4.43
CA LEU A 252 0.97 2.21 4.32
C LEU A 252 1.79 3.32 3.65
N LYS A 253 3.09 3.44 3.98
CA LYS A 253 3.98 4.40 3.32
C LYS A 253 4.15 4.11 1.83
N ASN A 254 4.37 2.86 1.45
CA ASN A 254 4.52 2.45 0.06
C ASN A 254 3.21 2.64 -0.72
N LEU A 255 2.07 2.26 -0.14
CA LEU A 255 0.75 2.49 -0.73
C LEU A 255 0.48 3.98 -0.93
N HIS A 256 0.84 4.82 0.04
CA HIS A 256 0.72 6.27 -0.10
C HIS A 256 1.59 6.82 -1.25
N VAL A 257 2.84 6.37 -1.38
CA VAL A 257 3.68 6.74 -2.52
C VAL A 257 2.99 6.38 -3.84
N LEU A 258 2.40 5.19 -3.94
CA LEU A 258 1.69 4.77 -5.15
C LEU A 258 0.44 5.62 -5.40
N GLN A 259 -0.36 5.91 -4.37
CA GLN A 259 -1.53 6.78 -4.47
C GLN A 259 -1.15 8.19 -4.95
N LEU A 260 -0.10 8.78 -4.40
CA LEU A 260 0.42 10.08 -4.87
C LEU A 260 0.83 10.01 -6.34
N LEU A 261 1.54 8.97 -6.76
CA LEU A 261 1.91 8.82 -8.17
C LEU A 261 0.67 8.72 -9.08
N ASP A 262 -0.34 7.97 -8.67
CA ASP A 262 -1.58 7.80 -9.41
C ASP A 262 -2.38 9.09 -9.52
N GLU A 263 -2.44 9.88 -8.44
CA GLU A 263 -3.06 11.19 -8.43
C GLU A 263 -2.35 12.18 -9.32
N ARG A 264 -1.02 12.20 -9.29
CA ARG A 264 -0.22 13.07 -10.16
C ARG A 264 -0.38 12.71 -11.62
N VAL A 265 -0.38 11.42 -11.94
CA VAL A 265 -0.71 10.95 -13.29
C VAL A 265 -2.13 11.39 -13.66
N ARG A 266 -3.12 11.25 -12.78
CA ARG A 266 -4.49 11.73 -13.04
C ARG A 266 -4.54 13.24 -13.31
N VAL A 267 -3.92 14.07 -12.49
CA VAL A 267 -3.84 15.54 -12.71
C VAL A 267 -3.24 15.86 -14.08
N HIS A 268 -2.11 15.22 -14.41
CA HIS A 268 -1.43 15.42 -15.69
C HIS A 268 -2.28 15.01 -16.91
N THR A 269 -3.04 13.93 -16.75
CA THR A 269 -3.78 13.30 -17.86
C THR A 269 -5.16 13.90 -18.07
N THR A 270 -5.87 14.26 -17.00
CA THR A 270 -7.25 14.76 -17.06
C THR A 270 -7.38 16.27 -16.88
N GLN A 271 -6.29 16.98 -16.54
CA GLN A 271 -6.31 18.40 -16.14
C GLN A 271 -7.30 18.71 -15.01
N SER A 272 -7.70 17.70 -14.24
CA SER A 272 -8.62 17.88 -13.12
C SER A 272 -7.87 18.43 -11.92
N GLU A 273 -8.50 19.36 -11.20
CA GLU A 273 -8.10 19.69 -9.83
C GLU A 273 -8.34 18.45 -8.97
N VAL A 274 -7.30 17.66 -8.75
CA VAL A 274 -7.28 16.65 -7.70
C VAL A 274 -6.75 17.34 -6.45
N ASN A 275 -7.50 17.27 -5.36
CA ASN A 275 -7.02 17.78 -4.09
C ASN A 275 -6.01 16.79 -3.48
N VAL A 276 -4.76 16.84 -3.95
CA VAL A 276 -3.64 16.03 -3.43
C VAL A 276 -3.44 16.22 -1.93
N SER A 277 -3.93 17.33 -1.36
CA SER A 277 -3.85 17.57 0.09
C SER A 277 -4.74 16.62 0.90
N ASP A 278 -5.87 16.14 0.35
CA ASP A 278 -6.77 15.23 1.06
C ASP A 278 -6.13 13.85 1.23
N SER A 279 -5.49 13.32 0.18
CA SER A 279 -4.82 12.02 0.20
C SER A 279 -3.57 12.00 1.06
N TYR A 280 -2.84 13.13 1.10
CA TYR A 280 -1.74 13.32 2.05
C TYR A 280 -2.24 13.30 3.50
N MET A 281 -3.33 14.02 3.78
CA MET A 281 -3.92 14.06 5.12
C MET A 281 -4.46 12.68 5.53
N GLU A 282 -5.13 11.96 4.63
CA GLU A 282 -5.60 10.60 4.84
C GLU A 282 -4.45 9.66 5.20
N SER A 283 -3.38 9.63 4.41
CA SER A 283 -2.23 8.78 4.73
C SER A 283 -1.56 9.17 6.04
N PHE A 284 -1.42 10.46 6.33
CA PHE A 284 -0.83 10.93 7.58
C PHE A 284 -1.66 10.48 8.78
N VAL A 285 -2.98 10.56 8.66
CA VAL A 285 -3.91 10.10 9.68
C VAL A 285 -3.83 8.59 9.88
N ARG A 286 -3.88 7.79 8.81
CA ARG A 286 -3.77 6.32 8.88
C ARG A 286 -2.47 5.88 9.53
N GLN A 287 -1.35 6.47 9.10
CA GLN A 287 -0.03 6.17 9.67
C GLN A 287 0.07 6.56 11.13
N GLY A 288 -0.40 7.77 11.50
CA GLY A 288 -0.40 8.22 12.89
C GLY A 288 -1.25 7.32 13.78
N HIS A 289 -2.43 6.92 13.30
CA HIS A 289 -3.32 6.00 14.01
C HIS A 289 -2.66 4.64 14.27
N LEU A 290 -2.14 4.01 13.21
CA LEU A 290 -1.47 2.72 13.32
C LEU A 290 -0.24 2.79 14.23
N HIS A 291 0.54 3.87 14.14
CA HIS A 291 1.73 4.09 14.97
C HIS A 291 1.38 4.16 16.47
N THR A 292 0.40 5.00 16.86
CA THR A 292 -0.04 5.09 18.26
C THR A 292 -0.50 3.73 18.80
N HIS A 293 -1.17 2.93 17.97
CA HIS A 293 -1.62 1.61 18.37
C HIS A 293 -0.45 0.63 18.56
N ILE A 294 0.50 0.64 17.63
CA ILE A 294 1.74 -0.14 17.72
C ILE A 294 2.52 0.19 18.99
N GLU A 295 2.73 1.48 19.28
CA GLU A 295 3.42 1.94 20.48
C GLU A 295 2.70 1.45 21.75
N TRP A 296 1.38 1.53 21.79
CA TRP A 296 0.60 1.04 22.92
C TRP A 296 0.74 -0.47 23.13
N LEU A 297 0.58 -1.29 22.08
CA LEU A 297 0.76 -2.75 22.16
C LEU A 297 2.17 -3.13 22.62
N SER A 298 3.17 -2.32 22.30
CA SER A 298 4.55 -2.54 22.76
C SER A 298 4.75 -2.19 24.24
N GLN A 299 3.89 -1.36 24.83
CA GLN A 299 3.97 -0.90 26.22
C GLN A 299 3.11 -1.72 27.18
N ASP A 300 2.09 -2.44 26.70
CA ASP A 300 1.22 -3.26 27.54
C ASP A 300 1.97 -4.51 28.07
N GLN A 301 2.44 -4.41 29.32
CA GLN A 301 3.19 -5.46 30.00
C GLN A 301 2.32 -6.63 30.48
N ALA A 302 0.99 -6.50 30.43
CA ALA A 302 0.05 -7.45 31.02
C ALA A 302 -0.45 -8.51 30.02
N ASN A 303 -0.16 -8.37 28.73
CA ASN A 303 -0.64 -9.31 27.72
C ASN A 303 0.41 -10.41 27.41
N PRO A 304 0.28 -11.64 27.96
CA PRO A 304 1.24 -12.73 27.73
C PRO A 304 1.20 -13.28 26.29
N GLU A 305 0.17 -12.93 25.49
CA GLU A 305 0.06 -13.38 24.10
C GLU A 305 0.95 -12.58 23.15
N PHE A 306 1.23 -11.32 23.51
CA PHE A 306 2.22 -10.45 22.90
C PHE A 306 3.53 -10.63 23.66
N PRO A 307 4.50 -11.44 23.18
CA PRO A 307 5.77 -11.55 23.85
C PRO A 307 6.36 -10.15 24.00
N ARG A 308 6.90 -9.83 25.20
CA ARG A 308 7.61 -8.57 25.47
C ARG A 308 8.40 -8.18 24.23
N ILE A 309 7.98 -7.12 23.57
CA ILE A 309 8.89 -6.39 22.70
C ILE A 309 9.88 -5.83 23.71
N ASP A 310 11.08 -6.41 23.75
CA ASP A 310 12.14 -5.88 24.58
C ASP A 310 12.60 -4.57 23.96
N LEU A 311 11.79 -3.52 24.14
CA LEU A 311 12.12 -2.14 23.79
C LEU A 311 13.39 -1.70 24.51
N ALA A 312 13.79 -2.37 25.60
CA ALA A 312 15.06 -2.09 26.28
C ALA A 312 16.28 -2.58 25.49
N SER A 313 16.10 -3.39 24.44
CA SER A 313 17.17 -3.63 23.47
C SER A 313 17.44 -2.42 22.57
N GLY A 314 16.54 -1.44 22.49
CA GLY A 314 16.66 -0.20 21.67
C GLY A 314 16.66 -0.46 20.16
N ASP A 315 17.37 -1.48 19.71
CA ASP A 315 17.78 -1.71 18.34
C ASP A 315 16.63 -1.90 17.35
N LEU A 316 15.49 -2.51 17.72
CA LEU A 316 14.39 -2.77 16.78
C LEU A 316 13.41 -1.61 16.64
N PHE A 317 13.01 -0.97 17.75
CA PHE A 317 12.13 0.20 17.70
C PHE A 317 12.88 1.44 17.21
N ASP A 318 14.14 1.62 17.63
CA ASP A 318 15.01 2.66 17.07
C ASP A 318 15.34 2.36 15.59
N ALA A 319 15.48 1.10 15.18
CA ALA A 319 15.57 0.77 13.75
C ALA A 319 14.26 1.03 13.00
N SER A 320 13.10 0.80 13.61
CA SER A 320 11.80 1.10 13.01
C SER A 320 11.61 2.59 12.79
N ILE A 321 11.85 3.41 13.82
CA ILE A 321 11.84 4.87 13.75
C ILE A 321 12.92 5.34 12.77
N ALA A 322 14.15 4.83 12.86
CA ALA A 322 15.21 5.19 11.93
C ALA A 322 14.88 4.78 10.50
N ASN A 323 14.21 3.65 10.27
CA ASN A 323 13.76 3.21 8.94
C ASN A 323 12.61 4.09 8.44
N ALA A 324 11.66 4.47 9.30
CA ALA A 324 10.58 5.41 8.99
C ALA A 324 11.13 6.80 8.68
N GLU A 325 12.10 7.31 9.45
CA GLU A 325 12.80 8.56 9.23
C GLU A 325 13.70 8.53 7.99
N LYS A 326 14.39 7.40 7.72
CA LYS A 326 15.11 7.17 6.47
C LYS A 326 14.12 7.20 5.31
N PHE A 327 13.00 6.53 5.44
CA PHE A 327 11.95 6.52 4.43
C PHE A 327 11.39 7.94 4.20
N ASP A 328 11.14 8.72 5.25
CA ASP A 328 10.63 10.10 5.11
C ASP A 328 11.70 11.04 4.53
N ARG A 329 12.97 10.82 4.85
CA ARG A 329 14.10 11.54 4.24
C ARG A 329 14.23 11.26 2.75
N VAL A 330 14.02 10.01 2.36
CA VAL A 330 14.23 9.47 1.01
C VAL A 330 13.00 9.70 0.11
N LEU A 331 11.79 9.50 0.63
CA LEU A 331 10.52 9.50 -0.11
C LEU A 331 9.51 10.57 0.37
N GLY A 332 9.63 11.07 1.61
CA GLY A 332 8.71 12.06 2.21
C GLY A 332 9.09 13.52 1.98
N ASN A 333 10.25 13.81 1.38
CA ASN A 333 10.69 15.19 1.17
C ASN A 333 9.83 15.87 0.08
N ARG A 334 8.97 16.83 0.46
CA ARG A 334 8.13 17.61 -0.49
C ARG A 334 8.91 18.19 -1.67
N SER A 335 10.17 18.58 -1.46
CA SER A 335 11.08 19.09 -2.51
C SER A 335 11.23 18.11 -3.68
N PHE A 336 11.19 16.81 -3.38
CA PHE A 336 11.26 15.72 -4.35
C PHE A 336 10.02 15.68 -5.24
N LEU A 337 8.84 15.80 -4.64
CA LEU A 337 7.56 15.88 -5.37
C LEU A 337 7.49 17.14 -6.24
N PHE A 338 8.09 18.26 -5.80
CA PHE A 338 8.19 19.47 -6.62
C PHE A 338 9.11 19.33 -7.84
N GLY A 339 10.25 18.62 -7.72
CA GLY A 339 11.11 18.32 -8.86
C GLY A 339 10.43 17.40 -9.87
N PHE A 340 9.62 16.47 -9.38
CA PHE A 340 8.78 15.58 -10.18
C PHE A 340 7.67 16.34 -10.93
N ASP A 341 6.93 17.22 -10.24
CA ASP A 341 5.88 18.06 -10.84
C ASP A 341 6.45 18.93 -11.96
N ARG A 342 7.60 19.57 -11.71
CA ARG A 342 8.26 20.40 -12.72
C ARG A 342 8.61 19.62 -13.99
N LEU A 343 9.02 18.35 -13.88
CA LEU A 343 9.31 17.53 -15.07
C LEU A 343 8.03 17.20 -15.85
N LEU A 344 6.94 16.85 -15.16
CA LEU A 344 5.65 16.58 -15.79
C LEU A 344 5.10 17.83 -16.48
N ASP A 345 5.15 18.98 -15.80
CA ASP A 345 4.76 20.28 -16.35
C ASP A 345 5.62 20.62 -17.57
N GLN A 346 6.94 20.43 -17.48
CA GLN A 346 7.86 20.65 -18.59
C GLN A 346 7.61 19.74 -19.80
N VAL A 347 7.13 18.51 -19.57
CA VAL A 347 6.70 17.60 -20.63
C VAL A 347 5.36 18.08 -21.22
N ALA A 348 4.41 18.50 -20.39
CA ALA A 348 3.13 19.05 -20.85
C ALA A 348 3.29 20.34 -21.67
N GLU A 349 4.13 21.27 -21.20
CA GLU A 349 4.40 22.57 -21.80
C GLU A 349 5.25 22.48 -23.08
N SER A 350 6.00 21.40 -23.26
CA SER A 350 6.90 21.25 -24.41
C SER A 350 6.18 21.19 -25.77
N GLY A 351 4.84 21.09 -25.79
CA GLY A 351 4.08 21.02 -27.04
C GLY A 351 4.38 19.77 -27.87
N LEU A 352 5.10 18.79 -27.31
CA LEU A 352 5.55 17.59 -28.00
C LEU A 352 4.42 16.60 -28.34
N ARG A 353 3.16 16.91 -27.99
CA ARG A 353 1.98 16.13 -28.39
C ARG A 353 1.80 16.05 -29.92
N ASP A 354 2.29 17.05 -30.66
CA ASP A 354 2.06 17.16 -32.11
C ASP A 354 3.33 16.98 -32.97
N HIS A 355 4.49 16.69 -32.35
CA HIS A 355 5.76 16.56 -33.06
C HIS A 355 6.30 15.12 -33.00
N PRO A 356 6.79 14.55 -34.12
CA PRO A 356 7.46 13.26 -34.09
C PRO A 356 8.65 13.33 -33.12
N LEU A 357 8.79 12.31 -32.27
CA LEU A 357 9.84 12.23 -31.26
C LEU A 357 11.21 12.56 -31.89
N PRO A 358 11.94 13.58 -31.40
CA PRO A 358 13.26 13.90 -31.92
C PRO A 358 14.21 12.71 -31.70
N PRO A 359 15.22 12.53 -32.55
CA PRO A 359 16.19 11.44 -32.40
C PRO A 359 16.82 11.47 -31.00
N ASP A 360 16.88 10.30 -30.35
CA ASP A 360 17.13 10.08 -28.91
C ASP A 360 18.21 10.99 -28.27
N ARG A 361 19.24 11.39 -29.03
CA ARG A 361 20.35 12.22 -28.55
C ARG A 361 19.95 13.67 -28.23
N GLU A 362 19.12 14.29 -29.06
CA GLU A 362 18.75 15.71 -28.87
C GLU A 362 17.79 15.84 -27.68
N LEU A 363 16.87 14.88 -27.56
CA LEU A 363 15.95 14.79 -26.44
C LEU A 363 16.66 14.49 -25.12
N ALA A 364 17.57 13.52 -25.11
CA ALA A 364 18.36 13.22 -23.91
C ALA A 364 19.18 14.43 -23.46
N ALA A 365 19.68 15.26 -24.39
CA ALA A 365 20.37 16.50 -24.05
C ALA A 365 19.42 17.52 -23.39
N THR A 366 18.20 17.71 -23.91
CA THR A 366 17.18 18.59 -23.32
C THR A 366 16.75 18.13 -21.93
N VAL A 367 16.50 16.83 -21.75
CA VAL A 367 16.15 16.27 -20.43
C VAL A 367 17.33 16.44 -19.46
N ARG A 368 18.58 16.17 -19.91
CA ARG A 368 19.79 16.39 -19.09
C ARG A 368 19.95 17.84 -18.66
N SER A 369 19.68 18.81 -19.52
CA SER A 369 19.77 20.24 -19.16
C SER A 369 18.70 20.67 -18.17
N ARG A 370 17.53 20.01 -18.19
CA ARG A 370 16.40 20.29 -17.29
C ARG A 370 16.57 19.63 -15.92
N LEU A 371 17.26 18.49 -15.84
CA LEU A 371 17.62 17.78 -14.60
C LEU A 371 18.89 18.31 -13.90
N ALA A 372 19.49 19.40 -14.35
CA ALA A 372 20.77 19.91 -13.84
C ALA A 372 20.62 20.96 -12.69
N PHE A 373 19.46 20.99 -12.03
CA PHE A 373 19.12 21.88 -10.91
C PHE A 373 18.84 21.06 -9.67
#